data_AF-A0A519QUC0-F1
#
_entry.id   AF-A0A519QUC0-F1
#
_cell.length_a   1.000
_cell.length_b   1.000
_cell.length_c   1.000
_cell.angle_alpha   90.00
_cell.angle_beta   90.00
_cell.angle_gamma   90.00
#
_symmetry.space_group_name_H-M   'P 1'
#
loop_
_entity.id
_entity.type
_entity.pdbx_description
1 polymer ?
#
loop_
_entity_poly.entity_id
_entity_poly.type
_entity_poly.pdbx_seq_one_letter_code
_entity_poly.pdbx_strand_id
1 'polypeptide(L)'
;MNRILLPAIAFAASAVPALAQDVAPPADPAQAETPAQADAVLESSVFDGDFLVVAAGAVSMPSYEGSDNRTITPAGGVFGRIAGIGINPRAAGVALDFIPEEKGQRLSFNLGPVARYRANRTGSIKDPVVARLGKLDGVIEGGVSAGFSLKGVINAFDRISLGADVRWDISGKGGGRVIAPGMTYFTPVSKGQVIGARVGAEFVDRKYAQYNYGIDAAGSAASGLPQYAGRGGFKEWNVGAFTAIDLSG
;
A
#
# COMPACT_ATOMS: atom_id res chain seq x y z
N MET A 1 -18.15 2.44 25.92
CA MET A 1 -16.83 3.11 25.79
C MET A 1 -15.95 2.25 24.89
N ASN A 2 -16.00 2.44 23.58
CA ASN A 2 -15.22 1.59 22.66
C ASN A 2 -13.94 2.32 22.25
N ARG A 3 -12.82 1.77 22.73
CA ARG A 3 -11.46 2.19 22.41
C ARG A 3 -11.16 1.83 20.96
N ILE A 4 -10.91 2.84 20.13
CA ILE A 4 -10.39 2.68 18.76
C ILE A 4 -8.89 2.42 18.90
N LEU A 5 -8.47 1.17 18.72
CA LEU A 5 -7.06 0.76 18.72
C LEU A 5 -6.55 0.77 17.27
N LEU A 6 -5.62 1.70 16.99
CA LEU A 6 -4.89 1.83 15.73
C LEU A 6 -4.18 0.51 15.36
N PRO A 7 -4.18 0.10 14.08
CA PRO A 7 -3.27 -0.92 13.61
C PRO A 7 -1.84 -0.35 13.55
N ALA A 8 -0.90 -1.00 14.24
CA ALA A 8 0.53 -0.81 14.02
C ALA A 8 1.01 -1.84 12.99
N ILE A 9 1.55 -1.36 11.87
CA ILE A 9 2.26 -2.18 10.90
C ILE A 9 3.75 -1.87 11.11
N ALA A 10 4.53 -2.87 11.53
CA ALA A 10 5.98 -2.78 11.59
C ALA A 10 6.56 -3.51 10.37
N PHE A 11 7.15 -2.76 9.45
CA PHE A 11 8.02 -3.29 8.41
C PHE A 11 9.47 -2.98 8.79
N ALA A 12 10.31 -4.00 8.87
CA ALA A 12 11.75 -3.83 8.86
C ALA A 12 12.20 -3.91 7.39
N ALA A 13 12.69 -2.79 6.85
CA ALA A 13 13.32 -2.77 5.54
C ALA A 13 14.83 -2.70 5.75
N SER A 14 15.55 -3.76 5.38
CA SER A 14 17.00 -3.71 5.21
C SER A 14 17.28 -3.25 3.79
N ALA A 15 17.75 -2.01 3.62
CA ALA A 15 18.37 -1.61 2.36
C ALA A 15 19.75 -2.28 2.27
N VAL A 16 19.97 -3.12 1.26
CA VAL A 16 21.31 -3.61 0.94
C VAL A 16 21.90 -2.62 -0.07
N PRO A 17 22.97 -1.88 0.26
CA PRO A 17 23.59 -0.98 -0.72
C PRO A 17 24.21 -1.83 -1.83
N ALA A 18 23.89 -1.51 -3.08
CA ALA A 18 24.66 -1.98 -4.22
C ALA A 18 26.03 -1.30 -4.17
N LEU A 19 27.10 -2.08 -4.09
CA LEU A 19 28.47 -1.59 -4.01
C LEU A 19 28.84 -0.84 -5.30
N ALA A 20 28.97 0.48 -5.19
CA ALA A 20 29.72 1.30 -6.13
C ALA A 20 30.71 2.14 -5.32
N GLN A 21 31.89 1.56 -5.05
CA GLN A 21 33.04 2.30 -4.53
C GLN A 21 33.86 2.76 -5.72
N ASP A 22 33.59 3.97 -6.22
CA ASP A 22 34.60 4.70 -6.98
C ASP A 22 35.51 5.43 -5.99
N VAL A 23 36.79 5.06 -6.03
CA VAL A 23 37.85 5.71 -5.27
C VAL A 23 38.01 7.13 -5.80
N ALA A 24 37.62 8.13 -5.01
CA ALA A 24 37.94 9.52 -5.29
C ALA A 24 39.44 9.78 -4.96
N PRO A 25 40.20 10.45 -5.84
CA PRO A 25 41.56 10.89 -5.52
C PRO A 25 41.54 12.00 -4.45
N PRO A 26 42.64 12.20 -3.70
CA PRO A 26 42.67 13.15 -2.59
C PRO A 26 42.47 14.59 -3.07
N ALA A 27 41.58 15.32 -2.40
CA ALA A 27 41.29 16.73 -2.67
C ALA A 27 42.40 17.65 -2.15
N ASP A 28 42.77 18.63 -2.99
CA ASP A 28 43.77 19.67 -2.73
C ASP A 28 43.19 20.76 -1.79
N PRO A 29 43.86 21.22 -0.72
CA PRO A 29 43.25 22.05 0.34
C PRO A 29 42.96 23.52 -0.02
N ALA A 30 42.97 23.89 -1.30
CA ALA A 30 43.07 25.30 -1.72
C ALA A 30 41.81 25.90 -2.39
N GLN A 31 40.62 25.34 -2.18
CA GLN A 31 39.37 25.97 -2.64
C GLN A 31 38.38 26.14 -1.49
N ALA A 32 38.44 27.30 -0.85
CA ALA A 32 37.40 27.77 0.06
C ALA A 32 36.18 28.20 -0.78
N GLU A 33 35.09 27.45 -0.69
CA GLU A 33 33.86 27.73 -1.41
C GLU A 33 32.98 28.74 -0.63
N THR A 34 32.63 29.82 -1.33
CA THR A 34 31.72 30.89 -0.93
C THR A 34 30.32 30.37 -0.54
N PRO A 35 29.54 31.08 0.32
CA PRO A 35 28.21 30.64 0.78
C PRO A 35 27.12 30.47 -0.30
N ALA A 36 27.43 30.75 -1.56
CA ALA A 36 26.51 30.65 -2.70
C ALA A 36 26.52 29.26 -3.38
N GLN A 37 27.38 28.32 -2.96
CA GLN A 37 27.40 26.93 -3.42
C GLN A 37 26.56 25.95 -2.56
N ALA A 38 26.01 26.40 -1.43
CA ALA A 38 25.27 25.54 -0.50
C ALA A 38 23.93 25.01 -1.06
N ASP A 39 23.42 25.59 -2.15
CA ASP A 39 22.17 25.17 -2.80
C ASP A 39 22.36 24.10 -3.89
N ALA A 40 23.60 23.67 -4.19
CA ALA A 40 23.91 22.82 -5.34
C ALA A 40 24.54 21.45 -5.00
N VAL A 41 24.40 20.98 -3.76
CA VAL A 41 24.71 19.59 -3.40
C VAL A 41 23.52 18.99 -2.66
N LEU A 42 22.39 18.89 -3.35
CA LEU A 42 21.53 17.73 -3.09
C LEU A 42 22.33 16.53 -3.61
N GLU A 43 23.10 15.91 -2.71
CA GLU A 43 23.83 14.69 -3.01
C GLU A 43 22.90 13.73 -3.76
N SER A 44 23.37 13.20 -4.89
CA SER A 44 22.64 12.21 -5.65
C SER A 44 22.26 11.06 -4.72
N SER A 45 20.97 10.85 -4.52
CA SER A 45 20.48 9.78 -3.65
C SER A 45 20.54 8.45 -4.39
N VAL A 46 20.76 7.34 -3.67
CA VAL A 46 20.55 5.98 -4.22
C VAL A 46 19.10 5.78 -4.72
N PHE A 47 18.18 6.65 -4.32
CA PHE A 47 16.78 6.65 -4.77
C PHE A 47 16.52 7.52 -6.01
N ASP A 48 17.53 8.22 -6.53
CA ASP A 48 17.40 9.06 -7.74
C ASP A 48 17.41 8.24 -9.05
N GLY A 49 17.88 6.99 -8.98
CA GLY A 49 17.99 6.08 -10.13
C GLY A 49 17.13 4.83 -9.97
N ASP A 50 17.65 3.71 -10.47
CA ASP A 50 17.03 2.40 -10.28
C ASP A 50 17.35 1.88 -8.87
N PHE A 51 16.31 1.51 -8.14
CA PHE A 51 16.43 0.93 -6.81
C PHE A 51 15.26 0.00 -6.54
N LEU A 52 15.51 -1.00 -5.70
CA LEU A 52 14.49 -1.92 -5.22
C LEU A 52 14.67 -2.13 -3.73
N VAL A 53 13.62 -1.88 -2.97
CA VAL A 53 13.56 -2.21 -1.55
C VAL A 53 12.66 -3.42 -1.38
N VAL A 54 13.18 -4.42 -0.68
CA VAL A 54 12.44 -5.60 -0.26
C VAL A 54 12.13 -5.46 1.23
N ALA A 55 10.86 -5.61 1.57
CA ALA A 55 10.38 -5.49 2.93
C ALA A 55 9.71 -6.81 3.35
N ALA A 56 9.98 -7.25 4.57
CA ALA A 56 9.36 -8.41 5.18
C ALA A 56 8.90 -8.07 6.60
N GLY A 57 7.85 -8.73 7.07
CA GLY A 57 7.28 -8.51 8.38
C GLY A 57 6.10 -9.42 8.64
N ALA A 58 5.26 -9.01 9.58
CA ALA A 58 4.00 -9.68 9.86
C ALA A 58 2.89 -8.65 10.04
N VAL A 59 1.68 -9.04 9.69
CA VAL A 59 0.48 -8.19 9.80
C VAL A 59 -0.54 -8.87 10.68
N SER A 60 -1.09 -8.12 11.63
CA SER A 60 -2.26 -8.54 12.42
C SER A 60 -3.52 -8.03 11.72
N MET A 61 -4.34 -8.93 11.21
CA MET A 61 -5.57 -8.60 10.46
C MET A 61 -6.75 -9.47 10.93
N PRO A 62 -8.00 -9.03 10.74
CA PRO A 62 -9.17 -9.90 10.93
C PRO A 62 -9.05 -11.23 10.17
N SER A 63 -9.58 -12.31 10.75
CA SER A 63 -9.56 -13.65 10.13
C SER A 63 -10.41 -13.74 8.84
N TYR A 64 -11.36 -12.83 8.69
CA TYR A 64 -12.13 -12.54 7.48
C TYR A 64 -12.70 -11.11 7.59
N GLU A 65 -13.23 -10.56 6.50
CA GLU A 65 -13.81 -9.21 6.51
C GLU A 65 -14.99 -9.11 7.50
N GLY A 66 -14.91 -8.18 8.46
CA GLY A 66 -15.91 -7.99 9.52
C GLY A 66 -15.69 -8.80 10.80
N SER A 67 -14.66 -9.65 10.86
CA SER A 67 -14.33 -10.42 12.08
C SER A 67 -13.70 -9.55 13.17
N ASP A 68 -14.06 -9.81 14.43
CA ASP A 68 -13.38 -9.31 15.62
C ASP A 68 -12.16 -10.16 16.01
N ASN A 69 -12.08 -11.39 15.52
CA ASN A 69 -10.96 -12.29 15.72
C ASN A 69 -9.82 -11.98 14.75
N ARG A 70 -8.63 -11.70 15.30
CA ARG A 70 -7.43 -11.38 14.52
C ARG A 70 -6.49 -12.57 14.36
N THR A 71 -5.75 -12.56 13.25
CA THR A 71 -4.69 -13.51 12.94
C THR A 71 -3.41 -12.75 12.56
N ILE A 72 -2.26 -13.32 12.88
CA ILE A 72 -0.96 -12.79 12.50
C ILE A 72 -0.48 -13.56 11.28
N THR A 73 -0.24 -12.85 10.19
CA THR A 73 0.14 -13.43 8.90
C THR A 73 1.49 -12.84 8.49
N PRO A 74 2.48 -13.65 8.08
CA PRO A 74 3.69 -13.14 7.45
C PRO A 74 3.34 -12.29 6.21
N ALA A 75 4.02 -11.16 6.07
CA ALA A 75 3.82 -10.23 4.97
C ALA A 75 5.15 -9.83 4.36
N GLY A 76 5.12 -9.57 3.06
CA GLY A 76 6.25 -9.02 2.32
C GLY A 76 5.77 -8.04 1.27
N GLY A 77 6.70 -7.24 0.77
CA GLY A 77 6.43 -6.28 -0.28
C GLY A 77 7.71 -5.81 -0.93
N VAL A 78 7.55 -5.26 -2.13
CA VAL A 78 8.62 -4.58 -2.84
C VAL A 78 8.16 -3.19 -3.23
N PHE A 79 9.07 -2.24 -3.19
CA PHE A 79 8.85 -0.91 -3.73
C PHE A 79 10.13 -0.38 -4.34
N GLY A 80 10.00 0.51 -5.32
CA GLY A 80 11.17 1.12 -5.93
C GLY A 80 10.90 1.59 -7.35
N ARG A 81 11.97 1.67 -8.14
CA ARG A 81 11.93 2.09 -9.53
C ARG A 81 12.95 1.28 -10.31
N ILE A 82 12.54 0.71 -11.44
CA ILE A 82 13.43 -0.07 -12.32
C ILE A 82 13.13 0.34 -13.76
N ALA A 83 14.15 0.73 -14.53
CA ALA A 83 14.02 1.16 -15.92
C ALA A 83 12.93 2.24 -16.12
N GLY A 84 12.83 3.18 -15.17
CA GLY A 84 11.82 4.25 -15.18
C GLY A 84 10.40 3.82 -14.78
N ILE A 85 10.16 2.54 -14.50
CA ILE A 85 8.87 2.03 -14.04
C ILE A 85 8.84 2.05 -12.51
N GLY A 86 7.91 2.79 -11.93
CA GLY A 86 7.67 2.80 -10.49
C GLY A 86 6.99 1.52 -10.03
N ILE A 87 7.46 0.94 -8.93
CA ILE A 87 6.90 -0.24 -8.28
C ILE A 87 6.29 0.22 -6.96
N ASN A 88 4.96 0.24 -6.90
CA ASN A 88 4.21 0.71 -5.76
C ASN A 88 3.51 -0.46 -5.03
N PRO A 89 3.80 -0.69 -3.75
CA PRO A 89 3.22 -1.81 -3.03
C PRO A 89 1.71 -1.60 -2.82
N ARG A 90 0.98 -2.71 -2.80
CA ARG A 90 -0.42 -2.81 -2.34
C ARG A 90 -0.51 -3.93 -1.31
N ALA A 91 -1.55 -3.89 -0.47
CA ALA A 91 -1.78 -5.00 0.46
C ALA A 91 -2.03 -6.30 -0.33
N ALA A 92 -1.10 -7.25 -0.24
CA ALA A 92 -1.08 -8.46 -1.06
C ALA A 92 -1.15 -8.18 -2.58
N GLY A 93 -0.45 -7.15 -3.05
CA GLY A 93 -0.45 -6.77 -4.46
C GLY A 93 0.62 -5.75 -4.82
N VAL A 94 0.56 -5.29 -6.06
CA VAL A 94 1.49 -4.31 -6.63
C VAL A 94 0.78 -3.46 -7.68
N ALA A 95 1.13 -2.19 -7.75
CA ALA A 95 0.80 -1.31 -8.86
C ALA A 95 2.09 -0.86 -9.54
N LEU A 96 2.10 -0.86 -10.86
CA LEU A 96 3.20 -0.33 -11.64
C LEU A 96 2.83 1.06 -12.13
N ASP A 97 3.81 1.96 -12.12
CA ASP A 97 3.67 3.33 -12.60
C ASP A 97 4.57 3.51 -13.82
N PHE A 98 3.94 3.83 -14.95
CA PHE A 98 4.62 4.05 -16.22
C PHE A 98 4.80 5.53 -16.54
N ILE A 99 4.37 6.44 -15.67
CA ILE A 99 4.55 7.87 -15.87
C ILE A 99 5.90 8.29 -15.27
N PRO A 100 6.85 8.80 -16.08
CA PRO A 100 8.11 9.30 -15.56
C PRO A 100 7.89 10.50 -14.65
N GLU A 101 8.68 10.55 -13.58
CA GLU A 101 8.72 11.70 -12.68
C GLU A 101 9.97 12.52 -13.00
N GLU A 102 9.81 13.78 -13.39
CA GLU A 102 10.95 14.66 -13.64
C GLU A 102 11.46 15.28 -12.33
N LYS A 103 12.78 15.47 -12.23
CA LYS A 103 13.41 16.11 -11.07
C LYS A 103 12.91 17.55 -10.95
N GLY A 104 12.64 17.98 -9.72
CA GLY A 104 12.19 19.34 -9.40
C GLY A 104 10.70 19.62 -9.68
N GLN A 105 9.94 18.69 -10.29
CA GLN A 105 8.50 18.90 -10.46
C GLN A 105 7.76 18.85 -9.12
N ARG A 106 6.95 19.88 -8.86
CA ARG A 106 6.06 19.95 -7.70
C ARG A 106 4.86 19.02 -7.83
N LEU A 107 4.30 18.90 -9.03
CA LEU A 107 3.19 18.02 -9.36
C LEU A 107 3.72 16.84 -10.19
N SER A 108 3.38 15.63 -9.77
CA SER A 108 3.71 14.39 -10.47
C SER A 108 2.43 13.57 -10.66
N PHE A 109 2.40 12.74 -11.69
CA PHE A 109 1.28 11.85 -11.98
C PHE A 109 1.74 10.41 -11.90
N ASN A 110 0.80 9.50 -11.64
CA ASN A 110 1.03 8.08 -11.80
C ASN A 110 -0.09 7.44 -12.60
N LEU A 111 0.27 6.45 -13.41
CA LEU A 111 -0.68 5.66 -14.18
C LEU A 111 -0.06 4.31 -14.54
N GLY A 112 -0.82 3.24 -14.28
CA GLY A 112 -0.43 1.93 -14.78
C GLY A 112 -1.29 0.80 -14.24
N PRO A 113 -0.91 -0.46 -14.51
CA PRO A 113 -1.64 -1.63 -14.09
C PRO A 113 -1.49 -1.87 -12.58
N VAL A 114 -2.49 -2.51 -12.00
CA VAL A 114 -2.46 -2.98 -10.62
C VAL A 114 -2.96 -4.42 -10.56
N ALA A 115 -2.31 -5.23 -9.73
CA ALA A 115 -2.73 -6.58 -9.42
C ALA A 115 -2.74 -6.80 -7.90
N ARG A 116 -3.73 -7.52 -7.39
CA ARG A 116 -3.86 -7.82 -5.96
C ARG A 116 -4.49 -9.20 -5.76
N TYR A 117 -4.04 -9.90 -4.74
CA TYR A 117 -4.73 -11.07 -4.22
C TYR A 117 -5.63 -10.68 -3.05
N ARG A 118 -6.89 -11.12 -3.10
CA ARG A 118 -7.86 -10.94 -2.02
C ARG A 118 -8.19 -12.27 -1.38
N ALA A 119 -7.88 -12.36 -0.10
CA ALA A 119 -8.22 -13.49 0.76
C ALA A 119 -9.30 -13.06 1.75
N ASN A 120 -10.57 -13.30 1.42
CA ASN A 120 -11.65 -13.19 2.38
C ASN A 120 -12.21 -14.58 2.65
N ARG A 121 -12.34 -14.98 3.92
CA ARG A 121 -12.88 -16.28 4.33
C ARG A 121 -12.22 -17.51 3.67
N THR A 122 -10.95 -17.40 3.28
CA THR A 122 -10.18 -18.49 2.64
C THR A 122 -9.51 -19.41 3.67
N GLY A 123 -9.14 -18.85 4.83
CA GLY A 123 -8.40 -19.53 5.89
C GLY A 123 -9.30 -20.14 6.97
N SER A 124 -8.78 -20.16 8.21
CA SER A 124 -9.56 -20.60 9.37
C SER A 124 -10.58 -19.55 9.78
N ILE A 125 -11.86 -19.90 9.76
CA ILE A 125 -12.95 -19.05 10.24
C ILE A 125 -13.14 -19.35 11.73
N LYS A 126 -12.87 -18.37 12.59
CA LYS A 126 -12.93 -18.56 14.05
C LYS A 126 -14.35 -18.47 14.61
N ASP A 127 -15.22 -17.73 13.94
CA ASP A 127 -16.62 -17.62 14.32
C ASP A 127 -17.39 -18.88 13.87
N PRO A 128 -18.03 -19.63 14.79
CA PRO A 128 -18.70 -20.89 14.48
C PRO A 128 -19.98 -20.70 13.65
N VAL A 129 -20.62 -19.53 13.68
CA VAL A 129 -21.80 -19.22 12.86
C VAL A 129 -21.37 -18.97 11.42
N VAL A 130 -20.35 -18.12 11.23
CA VAL A 130 -19.80 -17.82 9.90
C VAL A 130 -19.08 -19.03 9.30
N ALA A 131 -18.47 -19.88 10.13
CA ALA A 131 -17.85 -21.12 9.67
C ALA A 131 -18.85 -22.05 8.97
N ARG A 132 -20.13 -22.03 9.37
CA ARG A 132 -21.20 -22.82 8.74
C ARG A 132 -21.59 -22.31 7.35
N LEU A 133 -21.21 -21.08 6.98
CA LEU A 133 -21.34 -20.58 5.60
C LEU A 133 -20.26 -21.11 4.65
N GLY A 134 -19.29 -21.87 5.17
CA GLY A 134 -18.18 -22.41 4.39
C GLY A 134 -17.11 -21.38 4.04
N LYS A 135 -16.08 -21.83 3.34
CA LYS A 135 -14.96 -20.99 2.89
C LYS A 135 -15.26 -20.38 1.53
N LEU A 136 -14.59 -19.28 1.22
CA LEU A 136 -14.54 -18.71 -0.14
C LEU A 136 -13.20 -19.02 -0.78
N ASP A 137 -13.17 -18.96 -2.10
CA ASP A 137 -11.93 -18.99 -2.84
C ASP A 137 -11.27 -17.60 -2.85
N GLY A 138 -9.94 -17.58 -2.74
CA GLY A 138 -9.17 -16.35 -2.89
C GLY A 138 -9.21 -15.82 -4.31
N VAL A 139 -9.35 -14.52 -4.49
CA VAL A 139 -9.58 -13.87 -5.79
C VAL A 139 -8.31 -13.16 -6.25
N ILE A 140 -7.95 -13.31 -7.52
CA ILE A 140 -6.93 -12.46 -8.16
C ILE A 140 -7.67 -11.31 -8.84
N GLU A 141 -7.32 -10.10 -8.44
CA GLU A 141 -7.88 -8.86 -8.95
C GLU A 141 -6.84 -8.15 -9.81
N GLY A 142 -7.22 -7.76 -11.03
CA GLY A 142 -6.39 -6.98 -11.95
C GLY A 142 -7.10 -5.69 -12.37
N GLY A 143 -6.36 -4.65 -12.71
CA GLY A 143 -6.96 -3.40 -13.17
C GLY A 143 -5.97 -2.26 -13.37
N VAL A 144 -6.44 -1.04 -13.13
CA VAL A 144 -5.70 0.20 -13.37
C VAL A 144 -5.59 1.02 -12.09
N SER A 145 -4.43 1.62 -11.88
CA SER A 145 -4.13 2.57 -10.83
C SER A 145 -3.78 3.92 -11.46
N ALA A 146 -4.32 5.00 -10.91
CA ALA A 146 -4.03 6.36 -11.38
C ALA A 146 -4.11 7.36 -10.23
N GLY A 147 -3.43 8.49 -10.37
CA GLY A 147 -3.31 9.47 -9.31
C GLY A 147 -2.28 10.55 -9.60
N PHE A 148 -2.08 11.40 -8.60
CA PHE A 148 -1.11 12.47 -8.63
C PHE A 148 -0.53 12.72 -7.24
N SER A 149 0.66 13.33 -7.20
CA SER A 149 1.29 13.75 -5.95
C SER A 149 1.78 15.18 -6.04
N LEU A 150 1.57 15.94 -4.96
CA LEU A 150 2.08 17.28 -4.77
C LEU A 150 3.18 17.23 -3.71
N LYS A 151 4.36 17.74 -4.04
CA LYS A 151 5.46 17.97 -3.11
C LYS A 151 5.37 19.37 -2.51
N GLY A 152 5.90 19.58 -1.32
CA GLY A 152 6.03 20.93 -0.78
C GLY A 152 4.67 21.55 -0.41
N VAL A 153 3.82 20.82 0.29
CA VAL A 153 2.45 21.22 0.64
C VAL A 153 2.41 21.98 1.96
N ILE A 154 2.94 21.39 3.03
CA ILE A 154 3.04 21.99 4.37
C ILE A 154 4.49 22.43 4.63
N ASN A 155 5.48 21.64 4.22
CA ASN A 155 6.90 21.98 4.25
C ASN A 155 7.62 21.52 2.99
N ALA A 156 8.82 22.03 2.73
CA ALA A 156 9.57 21.80 1.49
C ALA A 156 9.88 20.32 1.17
N PHE A 157 9.80 19.42 2.15
CA PHE A 157 10.20 18.01 2.02
C PHE A 157 9.03 17.04 2.04
N ASP A 158 7.81 17.52 2.29
CA ASP A 158 6.65 16.64 2.37
C ASP A 158 6.05 16.32 1.00
N ARG A 159 5.14 15.34 1.01
CA ARG A 159 4.35 14.96 -0.16
C ARG A 159 2.96 14.53 0.26
N ILE A 160 1.97 14.99 -0.49
CA ILE A 160 0.62 14.43 -0.49
C ILE A 160 0.38 13.72 -1.82
N SER A 161 -0.18 12.53 -1.76
CA SER A 161 -0.51 11.71 -2.93
C SER A 161 -2.00 11.37 -2.88
N LEU A 162 -2.71 11.60 -3.98
CA LEU A 162 -4.10 11.22 -4.17
C LEU A 162 -4.17 10.25 -5.34
N GLY A 163 -4.99 9.21 -5.23
CA GLY A 163 -5.15 8.26 -6.33
C GLY A 163 -6.29 7.30 -6.10
N ALA A 164 -6.54 6.46 -7.09
CA ALA A 164 -7.52 5.39 -7.01
C ALA A 164 -7.05 4.17 -7.80
N ASP A 165 -7.38 2.99 -7.27
CA ASP A 165 -7.29 1.74 -8.00
C ASP A 165 -8.70 1.29 -8.43
N VAL A 166 -8.88 0.95 -9.71
CA VAL A 166 -10.08 0.25 -10.20
C VAL A 166 -9.69 -1.15 -10.59
N ARG A 167 -10.29 -2.16 -9.96
CA ARG A 167 -9.84 -3.55 -10.03
C ARG A 167 -11.03 -4.48 -10.23
N TRP A 168 -10.83 -5.53 -11.02
CA TRP A 168 -11.81 -6.56 -11.32
C TRP A 168 -11.25 -7.93 -10.99
N ASP A 169 -12.10 -8.84 -10.58
CA ASP A 169 -11.77 -10.27 -10.53
C ASP A 169 -11.40 -10.79 -11.93
N ILE A 170 -10.13 -11.18 -12.07
CA ILE A 170 -9.59 -11.83 -13.28
C ILE A 170 -9.39 -13.34 -13.07
N SER A 171 -9.66 -13.86 -11.87
CA SER A 171 -9.61 -15.29 -11.55
C SER A 171 -10.90 -16.05 -11.87
N GLY A 172 -11.98 -15.33 -12.19
CA GLY A 172 -13.27 -15.93 -12.58
C GLY A 172 -14.09 -16.49 -11.42
N LYS A 173 -13.72 -16.19 -10.17
CA LYS A 173 -14.32 -16.76 -8.95
C LYS A 173 -15.58 -16.05 -8.49
N GLY A 174 -15.94 -14.94 -9.12
CA GLY A 174 -17.13 -14.19 -8.75
C GLY A 174 -16.84 -12.94 -7.92
N GLY A 175 -15.58 -12.54 -7.77
CA GLY A 175 -15.14 -11.45 -6.88
C GLY A 175 -15.55 -10.04 -7.32
N GLY A 176 -16.11 -9.86 -8.51
CA GLY A 176 -16.70 -8.58 -8.94
C GLY A 176 -15.68 -7.46 -9.14
N ARG A 177 -16.10 -6.21 -8.90
CA ARG A 177 -15.30 -4.99 -9.09
C ARG A 177 -15.14 -4.22 -7.78
N VAL A 178 -13.94 -3.65 -7.60
CA VAL A 178 -13.59 -2.75 -6.49
C VAL A 178 -13.00 -1.45 -7.03
N ILE A 179 -13.45 -0.32 -6.49
CA ILE A 179 -12.87 1.01 -6.69
C ILE A 179 -12.33 1.48 -5.34
N ALA A 180 -11.03 1.76 -5.27
CA ALA A 180 -10.35 2.08 -4.03
C ALA A 180 -9.63 3.43 -4.11
N PRO A 181 -10.33 4.56 -3.86
CA PRO A 181 -9.69 5.86 -3.73
C PRO A 181 -8.89 5.94 -2.43
N GLY A 182 -7.81 6.70 -2.45
CA GLY A 182 -6.96 6.92 -1.29
C GLY A 182 -6.16 8.20 -1.37
N MET A 183 -5.75 8.66 -0.19
CA MET A 183 -4.85 9.78 0.01
C MET A 183 -3.78 9.37 1.02
N THR A 184 -2.54 9.72 0.74
CA THR A 184 -1.40 9.51 1.64
C THR A 184 -0.65 10.82 1.79
N TYR A 185 -0.30 11.16 3.02
CA TYR A 185 0.62 12.24 3.33
C TYR A 185 1.85 11.63 4.02
N PHE A 186 3.04 12.05 3.63
CA PHE A 186 4.24 11.72 4.39
C PHE A 186 5.20 12.91 4.41
N THR A 187 6.00 12.98 5.47
CA THR A 187 6.99 14.03 5.65
C THR A 187 8.23 13.46 6.35
N PRO A 188 9.44 13.75 5.85
CA PRO A 188 10.66 13.56 6.60
C PRO A 188 10.65 14.44 7.85
N VAL A 189 10.94 13.86 9.00
CA VAL A 189 11.06 14.57 10.29
C VAL A 189 12.52 14.71 10.73
N SER A 190 13.41 13.91 10.13
CA SER A 190 14.87 14.03 10.23
C SER A 190 15.52 13.44 8.96
N LYS A 191 16.86 13.48 8.86
CA LYS A 191 17.60 12.83 7.77
C LYS A 191 17.37 11.31 7.71
N GLY A 192 17.12 10.68 8.86
CA GLY A 192 16.94 9.24 9.00
C GLY A 192 15.53 8.83 9.42
N GLN A 193 14.53 9.72 9.36
CA GLN A 193 13.18 9.37 9.81
C GLN A 193 12.10 10.05 8.99
N VAL A 194 11.08 9.27 8.64
CA VAL A 194 9.84 9.74 8.02
C VAL A 194 8.64 9.34 8.87
N ILE A 195 7.60 10.15 8.81
CA ILE A 195 6.26 9.79 9.28
C ILE A 195 5.27 9.94 8.14
N GLY A 196 4.19 9.18 8.20
CA GLY A 196 3.11 9.31 7.23
C GLY A 196 1.78 8.85 7.76
N ALA A 197 0.74 9.30 7.09
CA ALA A 197 -0.64 8.92 7.32
C ALA A 197 -1.32 8.63 5.99
N ARG A 198 -2.27 7.69 6.01
CA ARG A 198 -3.10 7.35 4.87
C ARG A 198 -4.56 7.30 5.27
N VAL A 199 -5.42 7.70 4.34
CA VAL A 199 -6.85 7.46 4.39
C VAL A 199 -7.29 6.87 3.06
N GLY A 200 -8.29 6.00 3.07
CA GLY A 200 -8.85 5.46 1.85
C GLY A 200 -10.23 4.88 2.06
N ALA A 201 -10.85 4.49 0.96
CA ALA A 201 -12.13 3.79 0.96
C ALA A 201 -12.12 2.66 -0.07
N GLU A 202 -13.04 1.71 0.06
CA GLU A 202 -13.37 0.75 -1.01
C GLU A 202 -14.86 0.86 -1.33
N PHE A 203 -15.18 0.97 -2.62
CA PHE A 203 -16.52 0.83 -3.18
C PHE A 203 -16.55 -0.44 -4.01
N VAL A 204 -17.64 -1.20 -3.91
CA VAL A 204 -17.75 -2.52 -4.53
C VAL A 204 -19.03 -2.66 -5.33
N ASP A 205 -19.02 -3.49 -6.35
CA ASP A 205 -20.23 -3.80 -7.10
C ASP A 205 -21.09 -4.87 -6.40
N ARG A 206 -22.26 -5.14 -6.99
CA ARG A 206 -23.17 -6.18 -6.52
C ARG A 206 -22.52 -7.56 -6.50
N LYS A 207 -21.70 -7.87 -7.50
CA LYS A 207 -21.08 -9.18 -7.67
C LYS A 207 -20.08 -9.45 -6.54
N TYR A 208 -19.24 -8.47 -6.21
CA TYR A 208 -18.37 -8.52 -5.03
C TYR A 208 -19.18 -8.72 -3.75
N ALA A 209 -20.21 -7.90 -3.54
CA ALA A 209 -21.01 -7.95 -2.31
C ALA A 209 -21.73 -9.29 -2.16
N GLN A 210 -22.24 -9.85 -3.25
CA GLN A 210 -22.89 -11.16 -3.25
C GLN A 210 -21.88 -12.28 -2.94
N TYR A 211 -20.69 -12.26 -3.55
CA TYR A 211 -19.67 -13.28 -3.33
C TYR A 211 -19.14 -13.28 -1.89
N ASN A 212 -18.88 -12.09 -1.33
CA ASN A 212 -18.25 -11.97 -0.02
C ASN A 212 -19.24 -12.02 1.15
N TYR A 213 -20.47 -11.54 0.96
CA TYR A 213 -21.43 -11.34 2.05
C TYR A 213 -22.79 -12.00 1.81
N GLY A 214 -23.06 -12.49 0.59
CA GLY A 214 -24.33 -13.10 0.25
C GLY A 214 -24.61 -14.35 1.09
N ILE A 215 -25.88 -14.49 1.49
CA ILE A 215 -26.38 -15.66 2.23
C ILE A 215 -27.61 -16.15 1.45
N ASP A 216 -27.49 -17.31 0.82
CA ASP A 216 -28.58 -17.98 0.13
C ASP A 216 -29.41 -18.86 1.09
N ALA A 217 -30.40 -19.57 0.55
CA ALA A 217 -31.27 -20.44 1.35
C ALA A 217 -30.48 -21.56 2.07
N ALA A 218 -29.47 -22.14 1.43
CA ALA A 218 -28.65 -23.19 2.01
C ALA A 218 -27.76 -22.65 3.14
N GLY A 219 -27.11 -21.51 2.91
CA GLY A 219 -26.32 -20.79 3.91
C GLY A 219 -27.16 -20.33 5.10
N SER A 220 -28.39 -19.88 4.87
CA SER A 220 -29.33 -19.51 5.93
C SER A 220 -29.72 -20.73 6.77
N ALA A 221 -30.06 -21.85 6.15
CA ALA A 221 -30.37 -23.10 6.84
C ALA A 221 -29.16 -23.64 7.64
N ALA A 222 -27.94 -23.51 7.11
CA ALA A 222 -26.72 -24.00 7.77
C ALA A 222 -26.28 -23.09 8.93
N SER A 223 -26.34 -21.78 8.76
CA SER A 223 -25.81 -20.82 9.75
C SER A 223 -26.85 -20.34 10.75
N GLY A 224 -28.14 -20.35 10.40
CA GLY A 224 -29.20 -19.66 11.12
C GLY A 224 -29.27 -18.15 10.85
N LEU A 225 -28.40 -17.62 9.98
CA LEU A 225 -28.44 -16.21 9.57
C LEU A 225 -29.57 -15.98 8.57
N PRO A 226 -30.18 -14.79 8.54
CA PRO A 226 -31.16 -14.45 7.53
C PRO A 226 -30.53 -14.43 6.14
N GLN A 227 -31.30 -14.80 5.11
CA GLN A 227 -30.87 -14.64 3.73
C GLN A 227 -30.54 -13.18 3.44
N TYR A 228 -29.47 -12.97 2.68
CA TYR A 228 -28.96 -11.65 2.37
C TYR A 228 -28.47 -11.60 0.93
N ALA A 229 -29.02 -10.67 0.17
CA ALA A 229 -28.58 -10.36 -1.20
C ALA A 229 -27.66 -9.14 -1.16
N GLY A 230 -26.36 -9.35 -1.42
CA GLY A 230 -25.38 -8.28 -1.43
C GLY A 230 -25.70 -7.26 -2.52
N ARG A 231 -25.73 -5.96 -2.18
CA ARG A 231 -26.17 -4.90 -3.11
C ARG A 231 -25.03 -4.13 -3.78
N GLY A 232 -23.82 -4.15 -3.21
CA GLY A 232 -22.71 -3.28 -3.58
C GLY A 232 -22.83 -1.89 -2.94
N GLY A 233 -21.94 -0.97 -3.34
CA GLY A 233 -21.87 0.41 -2.83
C GLY A 233 -20.61 0.66 -2.01
N PHE A 234 -20.71 1.57 -1.04
CA PHE A 234 -19.64 1.83 -0.08
C PHE A 234 -19.41 0.60 0.80
N LYS A 235 -18.18 0.09 0.81
CA LYS A 235 -17.79 -1.10 1.59
C LYS A 235 -17.19 -0.70 2.93
N GLU A 236 -16.12 0.09 2.87
CA GLU A 236 -15.37 0.49 4.06
C GLU A 236 -14.55 1.75 3.81
N TRP A 237 -14.08 2.36 4.89
CA TRP A 237 -12.99 3.32 4.89
C TRP A 237 -11.88 2.83 5.83
N ASN A 238 -10.64 3.25 5.56
CA ASN A 238 -9.48 2.94 6.38
C ASN A 238 -8.67 4.21 6.66
N VAL A 239 -8.08 4.26 7.84
CA VAL A 239 -7.08 5.24 8.24
C VAL A 239 -5.88 4.48 8.81
N GLY A 240 -4.67 4.97 8.53
CA GLY A 240 -3.45 4.39 9.05
C GLY A 240 -2.36 5.43 9.20
N ALA A 241 -1.41 5.17 10.07
CA ALA A 241 -0.19 5.94 10.23
C ALA A 241 1.01 5.00 10.24
N PHE A 242 2.17 5.52 9.84
CA PHE A 242 3.42 4.77 9.82
C PHE A 242 4.60 5.68 10.09
N THR A 243 5.71 5.08 10.49
CA THR A 243 7.02 5.71 10.53
C THR A 243 8.04 4.75 9.95
N ALA A 244 9.07 5.28 9.32
CA ALA A 244 10.26 4.51 8.97
C ALA A 244 11.48 5.24 9.50
N ILE A 245 12.43 4.47 10.02
CA ILE A 245 13.66 4.95 10.65
C ILE A 245 14.81 4.23 9.96
N ASP A 246 15.82 4.98 9.54
CA ASP A 246 17.11 4.47 9.13
C ASP A 246 17.91 4.07 10.36
N LEU A 247 18.33 2.81 10.40
CA LEU A 247 19.09 2.24 11.51
C LEU A 247 20.61 2.33 11.28
N SER A 248 21.05 2.71 10.09
CA SER A 248 22.46 2.82 9.72
C SER A 248 23.09 4.12 10.19
N GLY A 249 22.30 5.20 10.28
CA GLY A 249 22.77 6.55 10.62
C GLY A 249 23.33 7.30 9.42
#